data_AF-A0AAV8X938-F1
#
_entry.id   AF-A0AAV8X938-F1
#
_cell.length_a   1.000
_cell.length_b   1.000
_cell.length_c   1.000
_cell.angle_alpha   90.00
_cell.angle_beta   90.00
_cell.angle_gamma   90.00
#
_symmetry.space_group_name_H-M   'P 1'
#
loop_
_entity.id
_entity.type
_entity.pdbx_description
1 polymer ?
#
loop_
_entity_poly.entity_id
_entity_poly.type
_entity_poly.pdbx_seq_one_letter_code
_entity_poly.pdbx_strand_id
1 'polypeptide(L)'
;MYTVCVKPTSASYEKGQTEVRRQIRSNRTRIKDKNFEELATPELPAAANAPENADHYMYNKIALYQKMPSNKRIAVWMSDKKLQKVNWHEFEAVCDSYGFEPFRLDLNRSLESQEPFCVLLHKLTDIIASANQGDIGSFSKINEVEKYIARNPMLLVIDPLPNVRKLLDRYSSYSVIHSTDLCTYNVFTPNFCILRSNDMDVLRQQLKIAKVTYPFICKPILGHGSRKAHEMSIIFNEKCLLDCRTPAWLRVL
;
A
#
# COMPACT_ATOMS: atom_id res chain seq x y z
N MET A 1 9.55 6.17 16.79
CA MET A 1 9.40 6.19 18.26
C MET A 1 8.37 5.14 18.62
N TYR A 2 8.82 3.99 19.11
CA TYR A 2 7.97 2.87 19.47
C TYR A 2 7.40 3.14 20.87
N THR A 3 6.08 3.31 21.00
CA THR A 3 5.44 3.27 22.31
C THR A 3 5.12 1.81 22.61
N VAL A 4 6.08 1.14 23.25
CA VAL A 4 5.85 -0.15 23.91
C VAL A 4 5.01 0.17 25.15
N CYS A 5 3.69 0.01 25.06
CA CYS A 5 2.85 0.06 26.26
C CYS A 5 3.01 -1.29 26.97
N VAL A 6 4.08 -1.40 27.76
CA VAL A 6 4.19 -2.45 28.75
C VAL A 6 4.62 -1.74 30.02
N LYS A 7 3.81 -1.83 31.07
CA LYS A 7 4.36 -1.74 32.43
C LYS A 7 4.54 -3.17 32.94
N PRO A 8 5.74 -3.77 32.82
CA PRO A 8 6.06 -4.96 33.56
C PRO A 8 7.27 -4.70 34.48
N THR A 9 7.21 -5.21 35.70
CA THR A 9 8.36 -5.23 36.62
C THR A 9 9.46 -6.15 36.06
N SER A 10 10.72 -5.76 36.32
CA SER A 10 11.95 -6.29 35.70
C SER A 10 12.11 -7.82 35.69
N ALA A 11 11.57 -8.53 36.68
CA ALA A 11 11.69 -10.00 36.79
C ALA A 11 10.83 -10.79 35.77
N SER A 12 9.82 -10.17 35.18
CA SER A 12 8.92 -10.84 34.21
C SER A 12 9.43 -10.80 32.77
N TYR A 13 10.36 -9.90 32.47
CA TYR A 13 10.94 -9.72 31.14
C TYR A 13 11.91 -10.86 30.75
N GLU A 14 12.77 -11.30 31.68
CA GLU A 14 13.76 -12.35 31.41
C GLU A 14 13.14 -13.76 31.30
N LYS A 15 12.09 -14.03 32.11
CA LYS A 15 11.31 -15.27 31.99
C LYS A 15 10.59 -15.36 30.64
N GLY A 16 10.04 -14.25 30.14
CA GLY A 16 9.36 -14.18 28.85
C GLY A 16 10.29 -14.45 27.66
N GLN A 17 11.52 -13.92 27.66
CA GLN A 17 12.47 -14.16 26.57
C GLN A 17 12.97 -15.61 26.52
N THR A 18 13.12 -16.25 27.68
CA THR A 18 13.56 -17.65 27.78
C THR A 18 12.50 -18.61 27.25
N GLU A 19 11.22 -18.34 27.55
CA GLU A 19 10.09 -19.14 27.05
C GLU A 19 9.90 -18.97 25.54
N VAL A 20 10.05 -17.76 25.00
CA VAL A 20 10.00 -17.49 23.55
C VAL A 20 11.07 -18.28 22.80
N ARG A 21 12.30 -18.34 23.32
CA ARG A 21 13.39 -19.12 22.71
C ARG A 21 13.13 -20.63 22.78
N ARG A 22 12.46 -21.11 23.84
CA ARG A 22 12.08 -22.52 24.01
C ARG A 22 10.97 -22.93 23.04
N GLN A 23 9.95 -22.07 22.86
CA GLN A 23 8.82 -22.33 21.96
C GLN A 23 9.23 -22.32 20.48
N ILE A 24 10.11 -21.39 20.10
CA ILE A 24 10.68 -21.33 18.74
C ILE A 24 11.50 -22.60 18.44
N ARG A 25 12.30 -23.09 19.40
CA ARG A 25 13.06 -24.34 19.24
C ARG A 25 12.14 -25.55 19.11
N SER A 26 11.12 -25.67 19.96
CA SER A 26 10.16 -26.78 19.95
C SER A 26 9.39 -26.87 18.62
N ASN A 27 8.92 -25.72 18.11
CA ASN A 27 8.21 -25.65 16.82
C ASN A 27 9.11 -26.03 15.63
N ARG A 28 10.41 -25.73 15.71
CA ARG A 28 11.38 -26.06 14.65
C ARG A 28 11.68 -27.56 14.55
N THR A 29 11.66 -28.27 15.68
CA THR A 29 11.75 -29.76 15.71
C THR A 29 10.46 -30.40 15.20
N ARG A 30 9.29 -29.88 15.58
CA ARG A 30 7.98 -30.47 15.22
C ARG A 30 7.63 -30.40 13.73
N ILE A 31 8.25 -29.47 12.99
CA ILE A 31 8.08 -29.34 11.52
C ILE A 31 8.92 -30.39 10.77
N LYS A 32 9.98 -30.94 11.37
CA LYS A 32 10.84 -31.94 10.72
C LYS A 32 10.27 -33.37 10.75
N ASP A 33 9.33 -33.64 11.65
CA ASP A 33 8.87 -35.01 11.95
C ASP A 33 7.48 -35.35 11.39
N LYS A 34 6.90 -34.52 10.51
CA LYS A 34 5.62 -34.83 9.87
C LYS A 34 5.81 -35.43 8.49
N ASN A 35 5.76 -36.75 8.44
CA ASN A 35 5.50 -37.52 7.22
C ASN A 35 4.19 -37.03 6.57
N PHE A 36 4.27 -36.78 5.26
CA PHE A 36 3.18 -36.29 4.42
C PHE A 36 2.32 -37.50 4.02
N GLU A 37 1.27 -37.79 4.80
CA GLU A 37 0.21 -38.70 4.36
C GLU A 37 -0.83 -37.93 3.54
N GLU A 38 -1.11 -38.51 2.39
CA GLU A 38 -1.98 -38.08 1.31
C GLU A 38 -3.44 -37.94 1.79
N LEU A 39 -4.01 -36.74 1.68
CA LEU A 39 -5.42 -36.47 1.99
C LEU A 39 -6.07 -35.75 0.82
N ALA A 40 -7.10 -36.41 0.29
CA ALA A 40 -7.84 -36.13 -0.93
C ALA A 40 -8.28 -34.67 -1.11
N THR A 41 -8.11 -34.18 -2.33
CA THR A 41 -8.67 -32.93 -2.85
C THR A 41 -10.18 -33.04 -3.06
N PRO A 42 -11.01 -32.16 -2.47
CA PRO A 42 -12.34 -31.91 -2.99
C PRO A 42 -12.24 -30.93 -4.17
N GLU A 43 -12.74 -31.36 -5.33
CA GLU A 43 -12.91 -30.51 -6.52
C GLU A 43 -13.76 -29.27 -6.19
N LEU A 44 -13.22 -28.08 -6.45
CA LEU A 44 -13.96 -26.81 -6.45
C LEU A 44 -14.23 -26.38 -7.90
N PRO A 45 -15.37 -25.72 -8.15
CA PRO A 45 -15.92 -25.55 -9.49
C PRO A 45 -15.07 -24.64 -10.37
N ALA A 46 -15.16 -24.92 -11.67
CA ALA A 46 -14.43 -24.28 -12.76
C ALA A 46 -14.35 -22.75 -12.63
N ALA A 47 -13.14 -22.24 -12.87
CA ALA A 47 -12.83 -20.81 -12.93
C ALA A 47 -13.78 -20.09 -13.89
N ALA A 48 -14.57 -19.15 -13.36
CA ALA A 48 -15.30 -18.19 -14.16
C ALA A 48 -14.29 -17.21 -14.80
N ASN A 49 -14.17 -17.32 -16.12
CA ASN A 49 -13.58 -16.41 -17.10
C ASN A 49 -13.03 -15.07 -16.54
N ALA A 50 -11.69 -14.94 -16.58
CA ALA A 50 -11.00 -13.66 -16.51
C ALA A 50 -11.32 -12.85 -17.80
N PRO A 51 -11.57 -11.54 -17.71
CA PRO A 51 -11.87 -10.74 -18.90
C PRO A 51 -10.61 -10.51 -19.75
N GLU A 52 -10.80 -10.60 -21.07
CA GLU A 52 -9.87 -10.45 -22.22
C GLU A 52 -9.12 -9.08 -22.33
N ASN A 53 -8.76 -8.42 -21.24
CA ASN A 53 -8.32 -7.02 -21.25
C ASN A 53 -6.79 -6.81 -21.24
N ALA A 54 -5.97 -7.86 -21.28
CA ALA A 54 -4.51 -7.72 -21.33
C ALA A 54 -4.03 -7.16 -22.68
N ASP A 55 -4.66 -7.58 -23.77
CA ASP A 55 -4.31 -7.17 -25.13
C ASP A 55 -4.68 -5.70 -25.39
N HIS A 56 -5.80 -5.24 -24.85
CA HIS A 56 -6.20 -3.82 -24.94
C HIS A 56 -5.24 -2.89 -24.18
N TYR A 57 -4.67 -3.34 -23.05
CA TYR A 57 -3.70 -2.55 -22.30
C TYR A 57 -2.34 -2.46 -23.02
N MET A 58 -1.90 -3.55 -23.65
CA MET A 58 -0.67 -3.56 -24.46
C MET A 58 -0.81 -2.77 -25.76
N TYR A 59 -1.94 -2.87 -26.47
CA TYR A 59 -2.19 -2.15 -27.71
C TYR A 59 -2.16 -0.62 -27.52
N ASN A 60 -2.75 -0.14 -26.41
CA ASN A 60 -2.69 1.27 -26.04
C ASN A 60 -1.27 1.73 -25.67
N LYS A 61 -0.44 0.85 -25.11
CA LYS A 61 0.95 1.17 -24.74
C LYS A 61 1.85 1.34 -25.98
N ILE A 62 1.65 0.52 -27.01
CA ILE A 62 2.38 0.62 -28.29
C ILE A 62 1.97 1.91 -29.03
N ALA A 63 0.68 2.26 -29.03
CA ALA A 63 0.20 3.52 -29.59
C ALA A 63 0.73 4.76 -28.85
N LEU A 64 0.91 4.69 -27.52
CA LEU A 64 1.54 5.73 -26.71
C LEU A 64 3.00 6.00 -27.08
N TYR A 65 3.79 4.95 -27.37
CA TYR A 65 5.17 5.11 -27.85
C TYR A 65 5.26 5.77 -29.24
N GLN A 66 4.23 5.60 -30.07
CA GLN A 66 4.22 6.12 -31.45
C GLN A 66 3.77 7.59 -31.55
N LYS A 67 3.30 8.22 -30.47
CA LYS A 67 2.82 9.61 -30.50
C LYS A 67 3.15 10.38 -29.22
N MET A 68 4.39 10.26 -28.73
CA MET A 68 4.90 11.15 -27.69
C MET A 68 4.78 12.60 -28.18
N PRO A 69 4.19 13.51 -27.39
CA PRO A 69 4.10 14.91 -27.75
C PRO A 69 5.49 15.45 -28.11
N SER A 70 5.57 16.38 -29.07
CA SER A 70 6.84 16.98 -29.50
C SER A 70 7.59 17.70 -28.36
N ASN A 71 6.86 18.11 -27.32
CA ASN A 71 7.45 18.68 -26.11
C ASN A 71 8.07 17.56 -25.25
N LYS A 72 9.28 17.79 -24.73
CA LYS A 72 10.00 16.86 -23.86
C LYS A 72 10.08 17.35 -22.42
N ARG A 73 9.04 18.08 -21.96
CA ARG A 73 9.02 18.65 -20.61
C ARG A 73 8.33 17.71 -19.64
N ILE A 74 8.93 17.54 -18.46
CA ILE A 74 8.42 16.70 -17.37
C ILE A 74 8.00 17.61 -16.22
N ALA A 75 6.69 17.71 -15.98
CA ALA A 75 6.14 18.38 -14.81
C ALA A 75 6.32 17.48 -13.58
N VAL A 76 7.08 17.93 -12.58
CA VAL A 76 7.34 17.17 -11.36
C VAL A 76 6.63 17.80 -10.17
N TRP A 77 5.74 17.04 -9.53
CA TRP A 77 5.11 17.45 -8.29
C TRP A 77 5.43 16.53 -7.12
N MET A 78 6.09 17.05 -6.10
CA MET A 78 6.28 16.38 -4.81
C MET A 78 6.24 17.44 -3.69
N SER A 79 5.96 17.04 -2.46
CA SER A 79 6.09 17.97 -1.32
C SER A 79 7.53 18.44 -1.15
N ASP A 80 7.73 19.65 -0.63
CA ASP A 80 9.08 20.19 -0.38
C ASP A 80 9.93 19.24 0.47
N LYS A 81 9.31 18.62 1.49
CA LYS A 81 9.94 17.60 2.35
C LYS A 81 10.44 16.38 1.56
N LYS A 82 9.78 16.03 0.45
CA LYS A 82 10.20 14.92 -0.41
C LYS A 82 11.26 15.39 -1.41
N LEU A 83 11.10 16.58 -2.01
CA LEU A 83 12.10 17.14 -2.92
C LEU A 83 13.46 17.35 -2.25
N GLN A 84 13.49 17.73 -0.97
CA GLN A 84 14.73 17.82 -0.18
C GLN A 84 15.49 16.48 -0.06
N LYS A 85 14.80 15.35 -0.25
CA LYS A 85 15.38 14.00 -0.21
C LYS A 85 15.68 13.45 -1.61
N VAL A 86 15.35 14.19 -2.65
CA VAL A 86 15.63 13.83 -4.04
C VAL A 86 16.86 14.62 -4.47
N ASN A 87 17.83 13.92 -5.07
CA ASN A 87 18.95 14.59 -5.72
C ASN A 87 18.46 15.23 -7.03
N TRP A 88 17.94 16.46 -6.94
CA TRP A 88 17.34 17.15 -8.09
C TRP A 88 18.35 17.34 -9.23
N HIS A 89 19.60 17.69 -8.90
CA HIS A 89 20.64 17.92 -9.90
C HIS A 89 20.98 16.65 -10.67
N GLU A 90 21.06 15.50 -10.00
CA GLU A 90 21.29 14.22 -10.69
C GLU A 90 20.09 13.81 -11.54
N PHE A 91 18.87 14.02 -11.04
CA PHE A 91 17.66 13.76 -11.82
C PHE A 91 17.58 14.63 -13.09
N GLU A 92 17.88 15.93 -12.96
CA GLU A 92 17.96 16.88 -14.07
C GLU A 92 19.02 16.47 -15.09
N ALA A 93 20.26 16.18 -14.64
CA ALA A 93 21.33 15.73 -15.53
C ALA A 93 20.98 14.45 -16.31
N VAL A 94 20.30 13.50 -15.67
CA VAL A 94 19.82 12.29 -16.34
C VAL A 94 18.76 12.64 -17.37
N CYS A 95 17.75 13.44 -17.03
CA CYS A 95 16.71 13.88 -17.97
C CYS A 95 17.33 14.59 -19.18
N ASP A 96 18.26 15.51 -18.95
CA ASP A 96 18.95 16.28 -19.99
C ASP A 96 19.72 15.35 -20.95
N SER A 97 20.35 14.29 -20.44
CA SER A 97 21.06 13.31 -21.27
C SER A 97 20.15 12.55 -22.26
N TYR A 98 18.84 12.48 -21.97
CA TYR A 98 17.81 11.93 -22.87
C TYR A 98 17.00 13.01 -23.60
N GLY A 99 17.37 14.29 -23.42
CA GLY A 99 16.73 15.45 -24.02
C GLY A 99 15.39 15.84 -23.39
N PHE A 100 15.16 15.46 -22.13
CA PHE A 100 14.00 15.89 -21.35
C PHE A 100 14.35 17.03 -20.41
N GLU A 101 13.41 17.95 -20.22
CA GLU A 101 13.56 19.10 -19.31
C GLU A 101 12.58 18.94 -18.14
N PRO A 102 13.04 18.57 -16.94
CA PRO A 102 12.18 18.48 -15.78
C PRO A 102 12.01 19.86 -15.11
N PHE A 103 10.79 20.19 -14.71
CA PHE A 103 10.53 21.39 -13.91
C PHE A 103 9.61 21.08 -12.73
N ARG A 104 9.68 21.91 -11.68
CA ARG A 104 8.82 21.78 -10.52
C ARG A 104 7.46 22.39 -10.82
N LEU A 105 6.42 21.57 -10.79
CA LEU A 105 5.04 21.99 -10.96
C LEU A 105 4.54 22.69 -9.69
N ASP A 106 3.86 23.82 -9.84
CA ASP A 106 3.21 24.53 -8.75
C ASP A 106 1.69 24.36 -8.82
N LEU A 107 1.10 23.64 -7.86
CA LEU A 107 -0.35 23.43 -7.76
C LEU A 107 -1.10 24.61 -7.11
N ASN A 108 -0.44 25.72 -6.84
CA ASN A 108 -1.10 26.98 -6.47
C ASN A 108 -1.37 27.87 -7.70
N ARG A 109 -0.86 27.46 -8.87
CA ARG A 109 -1.11 28.07 -10.17
C ARG A 109 -1.84 27.07 -11.06
N SER A 110 -2.54 27.57 -12.08
CA SER A 110 -3.20 26.68 -13.03
C SER A 110 -2.19 25.83 -13.79
N LEU A 111 -2.54 24.57 -14.09
CA LEU A 111 -1.69 23.66 -14.85
C LEU A 111 -1.48 24.17 -16.29
N GLU A 112 -2.51 24.78 -16.88
CA GLU A 112 -2.46 25.37 -18.23
C GLU A 112 -1.41 26.50 -18.33
N SER A 113 -1.21 27.28 -17.26
CA SER A 113 -0.21 28.36 -17.25
C SER A 113 1.25 27.86 -17.19
N GLN A 114 1.44 26.55 -17.02
CA GLN A 114 2.75 25.91 -16.87
C GLN A 114 3.08 24.97 -18.04
N GLU A 115 2.18 24.91 -19.03
CA GLU A 115 2.38 24.23 -20.31
C GLU A 115 3.57 24.80 -21.10
N PRO A 116 4.12 24.03 -22.07
CA PRO A 116 3.76 22.65 -22.43
C PRO A 116 4.50 21.60 -21.60
N PHE A 117 3.87 20.45 -21.31
CA PHE A 117 4.56 19.26 -20.79
C PHE A 117 3.86 17.98 -21.22
N CYS A 118 4.62 16.88 -21.29
CA CYS A 118 4.13 15.60 -21.81
C CYS A 118 4.12 14.50 -20.74
N VAL A 119 4.81 14.72 -19.62
CA VAL A 119 4.83 13.82 -18.47
C VAL A 119 4.47 14.59 -17.21
N LEU A 120 3.56 14.03 -16.41
CA LEU A 120 3.30 14.44 -15.04
C LEU A 120 3.88 13.38 -14.09
N LEU A 121 5.07 13.62 -13.56
CA LEU A 121 5.68 12.80 -12.51
C LEU A 121 5.27 13.36 -11.15
N HIS A 122 4.54 12.58 -10.35
CA HIS A 122 3.98 13.13 -9.12
C HIS A 122 4.01 12.19 -7.92
N LYS A 123 3.94 12.80 -6.73
CA LYS A 123 3.68 12.12 -5.46
C LYS A 123 2.53 12.77 -4.71
N LEU A 124 1.32 12.71 -5.28
CA LEU A 124 0.10 13.39 -4.79
C LEU A 124 -0.57 12.71 -3.59
N THR A 125 0.05 11.66 -3.05
CA THR A 125 -0.52 10.77 -2.03
C THR A 125 -1.05 11.52 -0.81
N ASP A 126 -0.31 12.52 -0.31
CA ASP A 126 -0.73 13.33 0.85
C ASP A 126 -1.92 14.24 0.52
N ILE A 127 -1.94 14.88 -0.66
CA ILE A 127 -3.07 15.73 -1.10
C ILE A 127 -4.33 14.88 -1.24
N ILE A 128 -4.22 13.71 -1.89
CA ILE A 128 -5.36 12.81 -2.05
C ILE A 128 -5.88 12.34 -0.69
N ALA A 129 -4.98 11.97 0.24
CA ALA A 129 -5.36 11.54 1.58
C ALA A 129 -6.05 12.66 2.38
N SER A 130 -5.56 13.90 2.30
CA SER A 130 -6.17 15.07 2.93
C SER A 130 -7.53 15.41 2.32
N ALA A 131 -7.67 15.36 0.99
CA ALA A 131 -8.94 15.56 0.30
C ALA A 131 -10.00 14.53 0.76
N ASN A 132 -9.61 13.26 0.89
CA ASN A 132 -10.49 12.20 1.40
C ASN A 132 -10.92 12.41 2.87
N GLN A 133 -10.16 13.20 3.63
CA GLN A 133 -10.49 13.58 5.01
C GLN A 133 -11.32 14.88 5.09
N GLY A 134 -11.72 15.44 3.95
CA GLY A 134 -12.57 16.64 3.87
C GLY A 134 -11.81 17.96 3.76
N ASP A 135 -10.49 17.95 3.52
CA ASP A 135 -9.74 19.19 3.28
C ASP A 135 -10.11 19.80 1.92
N ILE A 136 -10.81 20.94 1.97
CA ILE A 136 -11.36 21.63 0.79
C ILE A 136 -10.23 22.07 -0.18
N GLY A 137 -9.11 22.56 0.35
CA GLY A 137 -7.98 23.01 -0.46
C GLY A 137 -7.35 21.87 -1.26
N SER A 138 -7.10 20.74 -0.60
CA SER A 138 -6.59 19.52 -1.23
C SER A 138 -7.59 18.94 -2.23
N PHE A 139 -8.88 18.98 -1.91
CA PHE A 139 -9.95 18.55 -2.82
C PHE A 139 -9.95 19.38 -4.11
N SER A 140 -9.87 20.71 -4.01
CA SER A 140 -9.77 21.58 -5.19
C SER A 140 -8.55 21.28 -6.04
N LYS A 141 -7.37 21.11 -5.42
CA LYS A 141 -6.12 20.77 -6.12
C LYS A 141 -6.21 19.44 -6.87
N ILE A 142 -6.68 18.38 -6.21
CA ILE A 142 -6.78 17.08 -6.88
C ILE A 142 -7.82 17.07 -8.00
N ASN A 143 -8.94 17.79 -7.82
CA ASN A 143 -9.98 17.93 -8.84
C ASN A 143 -9.47 18.69 -10.07
N GLU A 144 -8.66 19.73 -9.89
CA GLU A 144 -8.03 20.45 -11.01
C GLU A 144 -7.07 19.54 -11.80
N VAL A 145 -6.23 18.78 -11.09
CA VAL A 145 -5.32 17.80 -11.70
C VAL A 145 -6.10 16.74 -12.47
N GLU A 146 -7.16 16.17 -11.89
CA GLU A 146 -8.00 15.16 -12.55
C GLU A 146 -8.67 15.71 -13.82
N LYS A 147 -9.20 16.95 -13.76
CA LYS A 147 -9.77 17.63 -14.94
C LYS A 147 -8.73 17.91 -16.00
N TYR A 148 -7.50 18.27 -15.62
CA TYR A 148 -6.42 18.50 -16.56
C TYR A 148 -6.01 17.20 -17.25
N ILE A 149 -5.84 16.11 -16.51
CA ILE A 149 -5.53 14.78 -17.07
C ILE A 149 -6.64 14.34 -18.04
N ALA A 150 -7.91 14.51 -17.68
CA ALA A 150 -9.04 14.15 -18.54
C ALA A 150 -9.08 14.93 -19.87
N ARG A 151 -8.66 16.21 -19.86
CA ARG A 151 -8.57 17.06 -21.06
C ARG A 151 -7.33 16.78 -21.91
N ASN A 152 -6.32 16.14 -21.34
CA ASN A 152 -5.04 15.86 -21.98
C ASN A 152 -4.76 14.35 -22.03
N PRO A 153 -5.47 13.58 -22.88
CA PRO A 153 -5.34 12.12 -22.94
C PRO A 153 -3.94 11.64 -23.36
N MET A 154 -3.11 12.50 -23.93
CA MET A 154 -1.73 12.20 -24.32
C MET A 154 -0.70 12.51 -23.23
N LEU A 155 -1.12 13.08 -22.11
CA LEU A 155 -0.28 13.31 -20.95
C LEU A 155 0.05 11.97 -20.27
N LEU A 156 1.33 11.63 -20.18
CA LEU A 156 1.78 10.48 -19.42
C LEU A 156 1.82 10.81 -17.92
N VAL A 157 0.95 10.17 -17.13
CA VAL A 157 0.87 10.40 -15.68
C VAL A 157 1.58 9.27 -14.93
N ILE A 158 2.60 9.61 -14.14
CA ILE A 158 3.40 8.67 -13.36
C ILE A 158 3.25 8.98 -11.87
N ASP A 159 2.55 8.17 -11.08
CA ASP A 159 1.72 7.01 -11.44
C ASP A 159 0.24 7.40 -11.66
N PRO A 160 -0.56 6.67 -12.47
CA PRO A 160 -1.97 7.00 -12.67
C PRO A 160 -2.74 7.14 -11.35
N LEU A 161 -3.50 8.24 -11.19
CA LEU A 161 -4.23 8.54 -9.96
C LEU A 161 -5.13 7.40 -9.44
N PRO A 162 -5.85 6.64 -10.29
CA PRO A 162 -6.64 5.49 -9.82
C PRO A 162 -5.79 4.42 -9.12
N ASN A 163 -4.56 4.20 -9.59
CA ASN A 163 -3.64 3.24 -8.97
C ASN A 163 -3.08 3.78 -7.65
N VAL A 164 -2.74 5.08 -7.60
CA VAL A 164 -2.33 5.73 -6.35
C VAL A 164 -3.43 5.64 -5.29
N ARG A 165 -4.70 5.81 -5.67
CA ARG A 165 -5.86 5.68 -4.76
C ARG A 165 -5.98 4.26 -4.18
N LYS A 166 -5.70 3.20 -4.95
CA LYS A 166 -5.67 1.82 -4.44
C LYS A 166 -4.58 1.61 -3.38
N LEU A 167 -3.45 2.32 -3.50
CA LEU A 167 -2.32 2.24 -2.56
C LEU A 167 -2.54 3.00 -1.25
N LEU A 168 -3.53 3.91 -1.19
CA LEU A 168 -3.88 4.65 0.03
C LEU A 168 -4.61 3.79 1.05
N ASP A 169 -5.37 2.81 0.57
CA ASP A 169 -6.13 1.88 1.38
C ASP A 169 -5.36 0.56 1.49
N ARG A 170 -4.88 0.24 2.71
CA ARG A 170 -4.05 -0.96 2.88
C ARG A 170 -4.82 -2.24 2.57
N TYR A 171 -6.13 -2.27 2.83
CA TYR A 171 -6.95 -3.44 2.53
C TYR A 171 -7.04 -3.68 1.02
N SER A 172 -7.27 -2.63 0.24
CA SER A 172 -7.28 -2.67 -1.22
C SER A 172 -5.94 -3.13 -1.76
N SER A 173 -4.85 -2.58 -1.22
CA SER A 173 -3.49 -2.99 -1.58
C SER A 173 -3.24 -4.48 -1.31
N TYR A 174 -3.60 -4.98 -0.12
CA TYR A 174 -3.41 -6.39 0.21
C TYR A 174 -4.36 -7.31 -0.55
N SER A 175 -5.58 -6.86 -0.84
CA SER A 175 -6.52 -7.61 -1.67
C SER A 175 -5.97 -7.82 -3.07
N VAL A 176 -5.35 -6.79 -3.66
CA VAL A 176 -4.67 -6.92 -4.96
C VAL A 176 -3.51 -7.91 -4.89
N ILE A 177 -2.65 -7.82 -3.87
CA ILE A 177 -1.52 -8.76 -3.70
C ILE A 177 -2.04 -10.19 -3.49
N HIS A 178 -3.07 -10.37 -2.68
CA HIS A 178 -3.63 -11.68 -2.36
C HIS A 178 -4.36 -12.33 -3.53
N SER A 179 -4.89 -11.53 -4.46
CA SER A 179 -5.50 -12.04 -5.70
C SER A 179 -4.50 -12.38 -6.80
N THR A 180 -3.19 -12.23 -6.55
CA THR A 180 -2.16 -12.59 -7.54
C THR A 180 -1.65 -14.01 -7.36
N ASP A 181 -1.08 -14.58 -8.42
CA ASP A 181 -0.43 -15.90 -8.41
C ASP A 181 1.00 -15.85 -7.83
N LEU A 182 1.30 -14.88 -6.96
CA LEU A 182 2.62 -14.70 -6.36
C LEU A 182 3.08 -15.95 -5.57
N CYS A 183 2.14 -16.77 -5.09
CA CYS A 183 2.45 -18.06 -4.47
C CYS A 183 3.20 -19.02 -5.41
N THR A 184 2.99 -18.93 -6.73
CA THR A 184 3.70 -19.74 -7.74
C THR A 184 5.18 -19.35 -7.85
N TYR A 185 5.53 -18.15 -7.40
CA TYR A 185 6.89 -17.61 -7.36
C TYR A 185 7.52 -17.72 -5.96
N ASN A 186 7.03 -18.65 -5.12
CA ASN A 186 7.47 -18.81 -3.73
C ASN A 186 7.30 -17.54 -2.86
N VAL A 187 6.37 -16.65 -3.21
CA VAL A 187 6.02 -15.49 -2.40
C VAL A 187 4.81 -15.83 -1.54
N PHE A 188 5.00 -15.78 -0.23
CA PHE A 188 3.93 -15.95 0.74
C PHE A 188 3.24 -14.62 1.03
N THR A 189 1.93 -14.59 0.88
CA THR A 189 1.09 -13.46 1.31
C THR A 189 0.39 -13.85 2.61
N PRO A 190 0.70 -13.17 3.73
CA PRO A 190 0.01 -13.36 4.99
C PRO A 190 -1.51 -13.26 4.89
N ASN A 191 -2.22 -14.07 5.67
CA ASN A 191 -3.65 -13.86 5.89
C ASN A 191 -3.89 -12.49 6.56
N PHE A 192 -4.97 -11.83 6.17
CA PHE A 192 -5.36 -10.54 6.74
C PHE A 192 -6.87 -10.38 6.85
N CYS A 193 -7.30 -9.50 7.74
CA CYS A 193 -8.69 -9.05 7.81
C CYS A 193 -8.81 -7.63 8.35
N ILE A 194 -9.96 -7.02 8.08
CA ILE A 194 -10.36 -5.75 8.67
C ILE A 194 -11.13 -6.01 9.97
N LEU A 195 -10.80 -5.25 11.00
CA LEU A 195 -11.60 -5.15 12.21
C LEU A 195 -12.41 -3.86 12.23
N ARG A 196 -13.69 -3.95 12.58
CA ARG A 196 -14.56 -2.78 12.73
C ARG A 196 -15.33 -2.76 14.05
N SER A 197 -15.21 -3.83 14.84
CA SER A 197 -15.97 -3.99 16.07
C SER A 197 -15.10 -3.74 17.30
N ASN A 198 -15.75 -3.29 18.38
CA ASN A 198 -15.20 -3.33 19.73
C ASN A 198 -15.67 -4.56 20.51
N ASP A 199 -16.57 -5.36 19.91
CA ASP A 199 -17.06 -6.61 20.47
C ASP A 199 -16.03 -7.73 20.29
N MET A 200 -15.64 -8.35 21.39
CA MET A 200 -14.61 -9.38 21.42
C MET A 200 -14.99 -10.65 20.67
N ASP A 201 -16.25 -11.08 20.74
CA ASP A 201 -16.72 -12.28 20.06
C ASP A 201 -16.75 -12.08 18.56
N VAL A 202 -17.18 -10.90 18.11
CA VAL A 202 -17.10 -10.52 16.69
C VAL A 202 -15.65 -10.49 16.22
N LEU A 203 -14.73 -9.90 16.99
CA LEU A 203 -13.31 -9.84 16.63
C LEU A 203 -12.67 -11.24 16.56
N ARG A 204 -13.00 -12.14 17.48
CA ARG A 204 -12.55 -13.55 17.47
C ARG A 204 -13.06 -14.27 16.23
N GLN A 205 -14.35 -14.12 15.93
CA GLN A 205 -14.97 -14.76 14.77
C GLN A 205 -14.33 -14.27 13.47
N GLN A 206 -14.08 -12.96 13.34
CA GLN A 206 -13.39 -12.37 12.19
C GLN A 206 -11.97 -12.94 12.00
N LEU A 207 -11.19 -13.05 13.07
CA LEU A 207 -9.85 -13.67 13.03
C LEU A 207 -9.92 -15.14 12.58
N LYS A 208 -10.85 -15.90 13.15
CA LYS A 208 -11.02 -17.32 12.85
C LYS A 208 -11.41 -17.54 11.38
N ILE A 209 -12.37 -16.78 10.87
CA ILE A 209 -12.80 -16.84 9.46
C ILE A 209 -11.63 -16.49 8.53
N ALA A 210 -10.87 -15.45 8.87
CA ALA A 210 -9.74 -15.00 8.08
C ALA A 210 -8.46 -15.83 8.28
N LYS A 211 -8.49 -16.87 9.13
CA LYS A 211 -7.31 -17.71 9.47
C LYS A 211 -6.10 -16.88 9.93
N VAL A 212 -6.35 -15.79 10.66
CA VAL A 212 -5.30 -14.98 11.29
C VAL A 212 -5.08 -15.51 12.72
N THR A 213 -3.85 -15.92 13.01
CA THR A 213 -3.41 -16.48 14.30
C THR A 213 -2.54 -15.49 15.08
N TYR A 214 -2.31 -15.74 16.36
CA TYR A 214 -1.37 -14.94 17.15
C TYR A 214 0.08 -15.43 17.00
N PRO A 215 1.09 -14.55 17.10
CA PRO A 215 0.99 -13.10 17.24
C PRO A 215 0.81 -12.41 15.88
N PHE A 216 -0.04 -11.39 15.77
CA PHE A 216 -0.23 -10.62 14.52
C PHE A 216 0.05 -9.13 14.68
N ILE A 217 0.26 -8.44 13.56
CA ILE A 217 0.44 -6.99 13.50
C ILE A 217 -0.88 -6.33 13.13
N CYS A 218 -1.30 -5.36 13.93
CA CYS A 218 -2.38 -4.43 13.61
C CYS A 218 -1.80 -3.17 12.99
N LYS A 219 -2.35 -2.76 11.84
CA LYS A 219 -2.03 -1.50 11.16
C LYS A 219 -3.31 -0.70 10.92
N PRO A 220 -3.31 0.64 10.97
CA PRO A 220 -4.44 1.45 10.55
C PRO A 220 -4.83 1.14 9.11
N ILE A 221 -6.10 1.22 8.71
CA ILE A 221 -6.47 0.98 7.30
C ILE A 221 -5.87 2.04 6.37
N LEU A 222 -5.85 3.31 6.81
CA LEU A 222 -5.23 4.38 6.04
C LEU A 222 -3.71 4.19 6.01
N GLY A 223 -3.16 4.03 4.81
CA GLY A 223 -1.76 3.70 4.57
C GLY A 223 -0.79 4.88 4.59
N HIS A 224 -1.29 6.13 4.61
CA HIS A 224 -0.48 7.32 4.36
C HIS A 224 -0.98 8.59 5.05
N GLY A 225 -0.22 9.68 4.90
CA GLY A 225 -0.69 11.05 5.11
C GLY A 225 -0.65 11.57 6.55
N SER A 226 -0.34 10.74 7.55
CA SER A 226 -0.27 11.19 8.93
C SER A 226 0.60 10.32 9.82
N ARG A 227 1.02 10.86 10.97
CA ARG A 227 1.68 10.08 12.03
C ARG A 227 0.82 8.89 12.47
N LYS A 228 -0.51 9.07 12.52
CA LYS A 228 -1.48 8.03 12.87
C LYS A 228 -1.44 6.84 11.92
N ALA A 229 -1.19 7.05 10.62
CA ALA A 229 -1.07 5.96 9.65
C ALA A 229 0.07 4.97 9.97
N HIS A 230 1.05 5.38 10.78
CA HIS A 230 2.20 4.57 11.18
C HIS A 230 2.11 4.00 12.60
N GLU A 231 1.02 4.25 13.33
CA GLU A 231 0.80 3.69 14.66
C GLU A 231 0.38 2.23 14.52
N MET A 232 1.30 1.31 14.76
CA MET A 232 1.06 -0.14 14.65
C MET A 232 1.20 -0.80 16.02
N SER A 233 0.49 -1.91 16.20
CA SER A 233 0.52 -2.71 17.44
C SER A 233 0.78 -4.18 17.10
N ILE A 234 1.49 -4.89 17.97
CA ILE A 234 1.65 -6.35 17.87
C ILE A 234 0.79 -6.99 18.96
N ILE A 235 -0.07 -7.92 18.59
CA ILE A 235 -0.99 -8.59 19.50
C ILE A 235 -0.55 -10.02 19.67
N PHE A 236 -0.18 -10.37 20.91
CA PHE A 236 0.39 -11.68 21.23
C PHE A 236 -0.64 -12.74 21.60
N ASN A 237 -1.81 -12.32 22.06
CA ASN A 237 -2.86 -13.21 22.51
C ASN A 237 -4.20 -12.48 22.58
N GLU A 238 -5.24 -13.24 22.86
CA GLU A 238 -6.63 -12.79 22.89
C GLU A 238 -6.93 -11.72 23.95
N LYS A 239 -6.20 -11.69 25.07
CA LYS A 239 -6.42 -10.68 26.12
C LYS A 239 -6.03 -9.28 25.63
N CYS A 240 -5.06 -9.20 24.71
CA CYS A 240 -4.57 -7.96 24.11
C CYS A 240 -5.40 -7.51 22.90
N LEU A 241 -6.50 -8.20 22.57
CA LEU A 241 -7.27 -7.88 21.38
C LEU A 241 -7.98 -6.53 21.47
N LEU A 242 -8.39 -6.14 22.68
CA LEU A 242 -9.01 -4.85 22.99
C LEU A 242 -8.03 -3.67 22.85
N ASP A 243 -6.72 -3.91 22.92
CA ASP A 243 -5.70 -2.87 22.72
C ASP A 243 -5.62 -2.41 21.25
N CYS A 244 -6.29 -3.12 20.34
CA CYS A 244 -6.51 -2.69 18.96
C CYS A 244 -7.55 -1.56 18.92
N ARG A 245 -7.16 -0.33 19.26
CA ARG A 245 -8.06 0.83 19.28
C ARG A 245 -8.66 1.10 17.91
N THR A 246 -9.93 0.75 17.68
CA THR A 246 -10.70 1.17 16.49
C THR A 246 -10.67 2.71 16.32
N PRO A 247 -10.73 3.24 15.08
CA PRO A 247 -11.36 2.63 13.89
C PRO A 247 -10.41 1.86 12.97
N ALA A 248 -10.97 0.79 12.40
CA ALA A 248 -10.56 0.12 11.16
C ALA A 248 -9.05 -0.21 11.05
N TRP A 249 -8.66 -1.36 11.60
CA TRP A 249 -7.27 -1.87 11.51
C TRP A 249 -7.22 -3.10 10.61
N LEU A 250 -6.20 -3.12 9.77
CA LEU A 250 -5.82 -4.26 8.96
C LEU A 250 -4.81 -5.11 9.74
N ARG A 251 -5.14 -6.40 9.90
CA ARG A 251 -4.28 -7.37 10.60
C ARG A 251 -3.46 -8.16 9.60
N VAL A 252 -2.17 -8.38 9.85
CA VAL A 252 -1.25 -9.15 8.96
C VAL A 252 -0.40 -10.08 9.81
N LEU A 253 -0.16 -11.29 9.29
CA LEU A 253 0.84 -12.24 9.80
C LEU A 253 2.10 -12.35 8.95
#